data_AF-A0A966PW44-F1
#
_entry.id   AF-A0A966PW44-F1
#
_cell.length_a   1.000
_cell.length_b   1.000
_cell.length_c   1.000
_cell.angle_alpha   90.00
_cell.angle_beta   90.00
_cell.angle_gamma   90.00
#
_symmetry.space_group_name_H-M   'P 1'
#
loop_
_entity.id
_entity.type
_entity.pdbx_description
1 polymer ?
#
loop_
_entity_poly.entity_id
_entity_poly.type
_entity_poly.pdbx_seq_one_letter_code
_entity_poly.pdbx_strand_id
1 'polypeptide(L)'
;MAENKDTTFELEVGQTFQELLDLMLSKHKDYGPRNISDAPGGAINGLRVRMHDKLARINNLVDSGKNPEHESIEDSFKDMANYAIIGLLVLRGQWDR
;
A
#
# COMPACT_ATOMS: atom_id res chain seq x y z
N MET A 1 9.35 27.63 24.88
CA MET A 1 8.16 26.76 24.83
C MET A 1 8.60 25.51 24.08
N ALA A 2 8.60 24.34 24.73
CA ALA A 2 8.98 23.11 24.06
C ALA A 2 7.86 22.77 23.06
N GLU A 3 8.19 22.83 21.78
CA GLU A 3 7.29 22.40 20.71
C GLU A 3 6.93 20.93 20.96
N ASN A 4 5.64 20.64 21.05
CA ASN A 4 5.11 19.36 21.49
C ASN A 4 5.34 18.31 20.38
N LYS A 5 6.55 17.73 20.34
CA LYS A 5 6.99 16.76 19.32
C LYS A 5 6.03 15.59 19.13
N ASP A 6 5.35 15.18 20.20
CA ASP A 6 4.36 14.10 20.16
C ASP A 6 3.15 14.47 19.28
N THR A 7 2.74 15.74 19.28
CA THR A 7 1.65 16.24 18.41
C THR A 7 2.08 16.26 16.93
N THR A 8 3.35 16.55 16.63
CA THR A 8 3.82 16.56 15.23
C THR A 8 3.83 15.17 14.62
N PHE A 9 4.31 14.15 15.33
CA PHE A 9 4.35 12.78 14.82
C PHE A 9 2.94 12.21 14.58
N GLU A 10 2.01 12.42 15.53
CA GLU A 10 0.62 11.98 15.38
C GLU A 10 -0.06 12.66 14.16
N LEU A 11 0.21 13.96 13.95
CA LEU A 11 -0.29 14.68 12.78
C LEU A 11 0.28 14.13 11.48
N GLU A 12 1.59 13.87 11.41
CA GLU A 12 2.24 13.30 10.22
C GLU A 12 1.70 11.90 9.89
N VAL A 13 1.57 11.02 10.90
CA VAL A 13 0.98 9.69 10.73
C VAL A 13 -0.46 9.79 10.23
N GLY A 14 -1.26 10.69 10.83
CA GLY A 14 -2.63 10.94 10.40
C GLY A 14 -2.72 11.42 8.95
N GLN A 15 -1.85 12.32 8.54
CA GLN A 15 -1.76 12.80 7.15
C GLN A 15 -1.38 11.67 6.19
N THR A 16 -0.43 10.81 6.55
CA THR A 16 -0.07 9.64 5.74
C THR A 16 -1.24 8.66 5.59
N PHE A 17 -2.01 8.40 6.66
CA PHE A 17 -3.21 7.56 6.55
C PHE A 17 -4.26 8.15 5.61
N GLN A 18 -4.48 9.47 5.67
CA GLN A 18 -5.42 10.15 4.78
C GLN A 18 -4.97 10.04 3.32
N GLU A 19 -3.68 10.26 3.05
CA GLU A 19 -3.11 10.09 1.70
C GLU A 19 -3.32 8.67 1.16
N LEU A 20 -3.04 7.65 1.97
CA LEU A 20 -3.21 6.25 1.58
C LEU A 20 -4.67 5.88 1.32
N LEU A 21 -5.59 6.42 2.12
CA LEU A 21 -7.04 6.29 1.92
C LEU A 21 -7.45 6.88 0.57
N ASP A 22 -7.07 8.13 0.28
CA ASP A 22 -7.42 8.80 -0.96
C ASP A 22 -6.85 8.05 -2.18
N LEU A 23 -5.61 7.58 -2.07
CA LEU A 23 -4.96 6.75 -3.10
C LEU A 23 -5.71 5.42 -3.32
N MET A 24 -6.10 4.73 -2.23
CA MET A 24 -6.84 3.47 -2.32
C MET A 24 -8.19 3.68 -3.01
N LEU A 25 -8.94 4.72 -2.63
CA LEU A 25 -10.25 5.02 -3.19
C LEU A 25 -10.14 5.38 -4.68
N SER A 26 -9.12 6.16 -5.07
CA SER A 26 -8.84 6.47 -6.48
C SER A 26 -8.55 5.20 -7.28
N LYS A 27 -7.62 4.36 -6.82
CA LYS A 27 -7.28 3.10 -7.51
C LYS A 27 -8.46 2.12 -7.56
N HIS A 28 -9.26 2.04 -6.51
CA HIS A 28 -10.43 1.18 -6.46
C HIS A 28 -11.48 1.62 -7.48
N LYS A 29 -11.69 2.93 -7.65
CA LYS A 29 -12.57 3.48 -8.69
C LYS A 29 -12.10 3.12 -10.10
N ASP A 30 -10.79 3.14 -10.33
CA ASP A 30 -10.22 2.88 -11.66
C ASP A 30 -10.20 1.39 -12.02
N TYR A 31 -9.81 0.52 -11.09
CA TYR A 31 -9.63 -0.93 -11.36
C TYR A 31 -10.87 -1.77 -11.01
N GLY A 32 -11.72 -1.28 -10.10
CA GLY A 32 -12.81 -2.04 -9.51
C GLY A 32 -12.36 -3.17 -8.57
N PRO A 33 -13.30 -3.78 -7.83
CA PRO A 33 -13.01 -4.85 -6.87
C PRO A 33 -12.44 -6.13 -7.49
N ARG A 34 -12.84 -6.41 -8.74
CA ARG A 34 -12.51 -7.64 -9.49
C ARG A 34 -11.03 -7.87 -9.74
N ASN A 35 -10.22 -6.80 -9.78
CA ASN A 35 -8.77 -6.93 -9.91
C ASN A 35 -8.12 -7.71 -8.75
N ILE A 36 -8.77 -7.70 -7.58
CA ILE A 36 -8.35 -8.46 -6.40
C ILE A 36 -9.18 -9.72 -6.22
N SER A 37 -10.52 -9.64 -6.28
CA SER A 37 -11.38 -10.82 -6.01
C SER A 37 -11.15 -11.96 -7.01
N ASP A 38 -10.91 -11.63 -8.28
CA ASP A 38 -10.69 -12.60 -9.36
C ASP A 38 -9.20 -12.92 -9.62
N ALA A 39 -8.30 -12.48 -8.73
CA ALA A 39 -6.88 -12.75 -8.90
C ALA A 39 -6.61 -14.28 -8.94
N PRO A 40 -5.70 -14.77 -9.82
CA PRO A 40 -5.37 -16.19 -9.90
C PRO A 40 -4.89 -16.75 -8.55
N GLY A 41 -5.51 -17.87 -8.14
CA GLY A 41 -5.29 -18.46 -6.81
C GLY A 41 -6.06 -17.75 -5.67
N GLY A 42 -6.98 -16.84 -6.01
CA GLY A 42 -7.83 -16.09 -5.07
C GLY A 42 -7.19 -14.80 -4.56
N ALA A 43 -8.02 -13.92 -4.01
CA ALA A 43 -7.63 -12.60 -3.53
C ALA A 43 -6.38 -12.60 -2.62
N ILE A 44 -6.34 -13.48 -1.63
CA ILE A 44 -5.20 -13.56 -0.68
C ILE A 44 -3.91 -13.97 -1.40
N ASN A 45 -3.97 -14.92 -2.33
CA ASN A 45 -2.78 -15.29 -3.10
C ASN A 45 -2.33 -14.15 -4.01
N GLY A 46 -3.27 -13.50 -4.70
CA GLY A 46 -3.00 -12.34 -5.54
C GLY A 46 -2.36 -11.18 -4.78
N LEU A 47 -2.76 -10.94 -3.53
CA LEU A 47 -2.13 -9.94 -2.67
C LEU A 47 -0.73 -10.35 -2.24
N ARG A 48 -0.52 -11.62 -1.85
CA ARG A 48 0.81 -12.14 -1.47
C ARG A 48 1.84 -11.97 -2.59
N VAL A 49 1.48 -12.29 -3.83
CA VAL A 49 2.37 -12.13 -4.99
C VAL A 49 2.71 -10.65 -5.23
N ARG A 50 1.69 -9.78 -5.22
CA ARG A 50 1.91 -8.33 -5.42
C ARG A 50 2.80 -7.72 -4.32
N MET A 51 2.57 -8.10 -3.07
CA MET A 51 3.41 -7.65 -1.95
C MET A 51 4.84 -8.19 -2.05
N HIS A 52 5.02 -9.43 -2.49
CA HIS A 52 6.34 -9.99 -2.75
C HIS A 52 7.11 -9.16 -3.79
N ASP A 53 6.47 -8.81 -4.91
CA ASP A 53 7.13 -8.03 -5.97
C ASP A 53 7.54 -6.63 -5.48
N LYS A 54 6.69 -5.98 -4.66
CA LYS A 54 7.03 -4.68 -4.04
C LYS A 54 8.17 -4.80 -3.04
N LEU A 55 8.20 -5.85 -2.23
CA LEU A 55 9.31 -6.07 -1.28
C LEU A 55 10.62 -6.36 -2.02
N ALA A 56 10.60 -7.20 -3.05
CA ALA A 56 11.78 -7.48 -3.87
C ALA A 56 12.33 -6.20 -4.52
N ARG A 57 11.44 -5.32 -4.98
CA ARG A 57 11.80 -4.02 -5.53
C ARG A 57 12.43 -3.09 -4.50
N ILE A 58 11.86 -3.01 -3.30
CA ILE A 58 12.42 -2.24 -2.18
C ILE A 58 13.85 -2.71 -1.91
N ASN A 59 14.06 -4.02 -1.75
CA ASN A 59 15.38 -4.58 -1.50
C ASN A 59 16.36 -4.22 -2.62
N ASN A 60 15.97 -4.39 -3.89
CA ASN A 60 16.85 -4.05 -5.01
C ASN A 60 17.27 -2.58 -5.03
N LEU A 61 16.37 -1.63 -4.76
CA LEU A 61 16.71 -0.20 -4.76
C LEU A 61 17.58 0.17 -3.56
N VAL A 62 17.28 -0.37 -2.37
CA VAL A 62 18.08 -0.16 -1.17
C VAL A 62 19.50 -0.72 -1.35
N ASP A 63 19.60 -1.97 -1.81
CA ASP A 63 20.89 -2.66 -1.95
C ASP A 63 21.75 -2.08 -3.06
N SER A 64 21.14 -1.63 -4.16
CA SER A 64 21.87 -1.07 -5.31
C SER A 64 22.23 0.41 -5.15
N GLY A 65 21.57 1.14 -4.25
CA GLY A 65 21.72 2.59 -4.08
C GLY A 65 21.38 3.41 -5.34
N LYS A 66 20.73 2.80 -6.32
CA LYS A 66 20.37 3.46 -7.59
C LYS A 66 19.13 4.32 -7.41
N ASN A 67 19.12 5.46 -8.11
CA ASN A 67 17.91 6.26 -8.22
C ASN A 67 16.89 5.53 -9.11
N PRO A 68 15.63 5.38 -8.67
CA PRO A 68 14.60 4.79 -9.49
C PRO A 68 14.22 5.68 -10.68
N GLU A 69 13.99 5.08 -11.85
CA GLU A 69 13.61 5.80 -13.08
C GLU A 69 12.09 5.87 -13.34
N HIS A 70 11.30 4.98 -12.73
CA HIS A 70 9.86 4.83 -13.06
C HIS A 70 8.92 4.93 -11.86
N GLU A 71 9.24 4.26 -10.76
CA GLU A 71 8.41 4.23 -9.55
C GLU A 71 9.31 4.58 -8.35
N SER A 72 8.88 5.35 -7.38
CA SER A 72 9.74 5.64 -6.22
C SER A 72 9.79 4.45 -5.25
N ILE A 73 10.73 4.42 -4.30
CA ILE A 73 10.68 3.45 -3.19
C ILE A 73 9.45 3.69 -2.30
N GLU A 74 9.04 4.95 -2.17
CA GLU A 74 7.89 5.40 -1.39
C GLU A 74 6.58 4.83 -1.96
N ASP A 75 6.40 4.86 -3.29
CA ASP A 75 5.23 4.25 -3.95
C ASP A 75 5.10 2.76 -3.63
N SER A 76 6.22 2.04 -3.52
CA SER A 76 6.21 0.63 -3.16
C SER A 76 5.78 0.39 -1.71
N PHE A 77 6.13 1.28 -0.78
CA PHE A 77 5.62 1.23 0.59
C PHE A 77 4.13 1.60 0.65
N LYS A 78 3.69 2.62 -0.09
CA LYS A 78 2.27 3.01 -0.19
C LYS A 78 1.40 1.86 -0.70
N ASP A 79 1.84 1.21 -1.77
CA ASP A 79 1.17 0.02 -2.32
C ASP A 79 1.12 -1.12 -1.30
N MET A 80 2.24 -1.40 -0.61
CA MET A 80 2.30 -2.47 0.38
C MET A 80 1.36 -2.21 1.57
N ALA A 81 1.28 -0.97 2.05
CA ALA A 81 0.33 -0.58 3.10
C ALA A 81 -1.13 -0.79 2.65
N ASN A 82 -1.47 -0.32 1.45
CA ASN A 82 -2.81 -0.49 0.89
C ASN A 82 -3.16 -1.97 0.63
N TYR A 83 -2.22 -2.79 0.14
CA TYR A 83 -2.44 -4.22 -0.02
C TYR A 83 -2.67 -4.94 1.31
N ALA A 84 -1.99 -4.53 2.38
CA ALA A 84 -2.23 -5.08 3.72
C ALA A 84 -3.65 -4.75 4.22
N ILE A 85 -4.10 -3.50 4.04
CA ILE A 85 -5.47 -3.07 4.39
C ILE A 85 -6.51 -3.84 3.56
N ILE A 86 -6.31 -3.97 2.25
CA ILE A 86 -7.18 -4.77 1.37
C ILE A 86 -7.24 -6.22 1.85
N GLY A 87 -6.10 -6.80 2.23
CA GLY A 87 -6.04 -8.15 2.81
C GLY A 87 -6.92 -8.28 4.06
N LEU A 88 -6.88 -7.29 4.95
CA LEU A 88 -7.77 -7.25 6.12
C LEU A 88 -9.24 -7.18 5.72
N LEU A 89 -9.60 -6.36 4.73
CA LEU A 89 -10.98 -6.26 4.23
C LEU A 89 -11.45 -7.59 3.62
N VAL A 90 -10.62 -8.26 2.83
CA VAL A 90 -10.91 -9.58 2.27
C VAL A 90 -11.15 -10.60 3.38
N LEU A 91 -10.27 -10.67 4.38
CA LEU A 91 -10.40 -11.59 5.52
C LEU A 91 -11.63 -11.32 6.39
N ARG A 92 -12.08 -10.05 6.44
CA ARG A 92 -13.29 -9.62 7.15
C ARG A 92 -14.58 -9.76 6.32
N GLY A 93 -14.48 -10.18 5.05
CA GLY A 93 -15.63 -10.23 4.14
C GLY A 93 -16.18 -8.85 3.76
N GLN A 94 -15.37 -7.80 3.87
CA GLN A 94 -15.70 -6.39 3.60
C GLN A 94 -15.17 -5.91 2.24
N TRP A 95 -14.43 -6.76 1.51
CA TRP A 95 -13.99 -6.45 0.16
C TRP A 95 -15.05 -6.89 -0.84
N ASP A 96 -15.50 -5.94 -1.66
CA ASP A 96 -16.47 -6.17 -2.72
C ASP A 96 -15.92 -7.15 -3.77
N ARG A 97 -16.81 -7.82 -4.49
CA ARG A 97 -16.44 -8.79 -5.53
C ARG A 97 -16.86 -8.34 -6.90
#